data_AF-A0A7C6TG54-F1
#
_entry.id   AF-A0A7C6TG54-F1
#
_cell.length_a   1.000
_cell.length_b   1.000
_cell.length_c   1.000
_cell.angle_alpha   90.00
_cell.angle_beta   90.00
_cell.angle_gamma   90.00
#
_symmetry.space_group_name_H-M   'P 1'
#
loop_
_entity.id
_entity.type
_entity.pdbx_description
1 polymer ?
#
loop_
_entity_poly.entity_id
_entity_poly.type
_entity_poly.pdbx_seq_one_letter_code
_entity_poly.pdbx_strand_id
1 'polypeptide(L)'
;MTDILSRIVAREDTARVVDLRRRVRAAMERPPVPWTCPQAIASQYMGDPLPVRKARAIALKLSVMPTDLWAGQLFAGSMTLEAPRTHYEHGFPDYVTPEERTRAAARGLSIRSVFGHIVPDYGRLLTRGLRGIMEDVARQRVPAPG
;
A
#
# COMPACT_ATOMS: atom_id res chain seq x y z
N MET A 1 -17.33 -24.71 13.97
CA MET A 1 -16.61 -23.42 13.79
C MET A 1 -16.49 -22.62 15.09
N THR A 2 -17.50 -22.66 15.97
CA THR A 2 -17.53 -21.97 17.28
C THR A 2 -16.39 -22.38 18.22
N ASP A 3 -16.03 -23.67 18.28
CA ASP A 3 -14.98 -24.21 19.17
C ASP A 3 -13.57 -23.65 18.85
N ILE A 4 -13.21 -23.50 17.57
CA ILE A 4 -11.89 -22.98 17.17
C ILE A 4 -11.74 -21.51 17.56
N LEU A 5 -12.77 -20.69 17.31
CA LEU A 5 -12.75 -19.28 17.68
C LEU A 5 -12.63 -19.10 19.20
N SER A 6 -13.38 -19.86 19.98
CA SER A 6 -13.29 -19.83 21.44
C SER A 6 -11.88 -20.18 21.94
N ARG A 7 -11.23 -21.20 21.36
CA ARG A 7 -9.84 -21.56 21.72
C ARG A 7 -8.82 -20.49 21.33
N ILE A 8 -9.03 -19.80 20.20
CA ILE A 8 -8.16 -18.70 19.77
C ILE A 8 -8.31 -17.51 20.73
N VAL A 9 -9.55 -17.16 21.10
CA VAL A 9 -9.82 -16.03 21.99
C VAL A 9 -9.33 -16.29 23.41
N ALA A 10 -9.40 -17.54 23.88
CA ALA A 10 -8.95 -17.92 25.23
C ALA A 10 -7.41 -18.08 25.35
N ARG A 11 -6.65 -17.96 24.26
CA ARG A 11 -5.19 -18.09 24.32
C ARG A 11 -4.56 -16.88 24.98
N GLU A 12 -3.72 -17.14 25.96
CA GLU A 12 -2.84 -16.12 26.54
C GLU A 12 -1.81 -15.64 25.50
N ASP A 13 -1.54 -14.34 25.52
CA ASP A 13 -0.51 -13.75 24.69
C ASP A 13 0.88 -14.22 25.16
N THR A 14 1.69 -14.69 24.22
CA THR A 14 3.10 -14.97 24.49
C THR A 14 3.86 -13.71 24.89
N ALA A 15 4.96 -13.85 25.63
CA ALA A 15 5.82 -12.72 26.04
C ALA A 15 6.24 -11.82 24.85
N ARG A 16 6.50 -12.42 23.67
CA ARG A 16 6.82 -11.69 22.43
C ARG A 16 5.69 -10.76 21.98
N VAL A 17 4.44 -11.23 22.03
CA VAL A 17 3.26 -10.46 21.62
C VAL A 17 2.97 -9.34 22.62
N VAL A 18 3.09 -9.63 23.92
CA VAL A 18 2.94 -8.63 24.98
C VAL A 18 3.96 -7.49 24.80
N ASP A 19 5.23 -7.83 24.57
CA ASP A 19 6.29 -6.84 24.33
C ASP A 19 6.04 -6.02 23.05
N LEU A 20 5.70 -6.67 21.93
CA LEU A 20 5.40 -6.00 20.67
C LEU A 20 4.23 -5.01 20.82
N ARG A 21 3.14 -5.41 21.48
CA ARG A 21 1.98 -4.54 21.73
C ARG A 21 2.36 -3.32 22.58
N ARG A 22 3.16 -3.52 23.62
CA ARG A 22 3.66 -2.43 24.49
C ARG A 22 4.46 -1.42 23.66
N ARG A 23 5.41 -1.89 22.83
CA ARG A 23 6.25 -1.02 22.00
C ARG A 23 5.45 -0.29 20.93
N VAL A 24 4.51 -0.96 20.26
CA VAL A 24 3.61 -0.32 19.29
C VAL A 24 2.83 0.82 19.93
N ARG A 25 2.24 0.60 21.11
CA ARG A 25 1.50 1.66 21.84
C ARG A 25 2.40 2.84 22.21
N ALA A 26 3.54 2.57 22.84
CA ALA A 26 4.50 3.60 23.22
C ALA A 26 5.01 4.40 22.01
N ALA A 27 5.18 3.76 20.86
CA ALA A 27 5.56 4.44 19.63
C ALA A 27 4.45 5.32 19.06
N MET A 28 3.18 4.91 19.16
CA MET A 28 2.05 5.70 18.68
C MET A 28 1.85 7.00 19.47
N GLU A 29 2.29 7.04 20.74
CA GLU A 29 2.28 8.24 21.59
C GLU A 29 3.35 9.28 21.20
N ARG A 30 4.35 8.88 20.41
CA ARG A 30 5.39 9.78 19.91
C ARG A 30 4.98 10.39 18.55
N PRO A 31 5.33 11.66 18.29
CA PRO A 31 5.06 12.28 16.99
C PRO A 31 5.84 11.58 15.86
N PRO A 32 5.27 11.47 14.64
CA PRO A 32 6.00 10.99 13.48
C PRO A 32 7.21 11.84 13.15
N VAL A 33 8.30 11.16 12.77
CA VAL A 33 9.32 11.75 11.91
C VAL A 33 8.72 11.88 10.50
N PRO A 34 8.78 13.07 9.88
CA PRO A 34 8.29 13.28 8.53
C PRO A 34 8.99 12.36 7.53
N TRP A 35 8.22 11.90 6.54
CA TRP A 35 8.77 11.28 5.34
C TRP A 35 8.26 12.04 4.11
N THR A 36 9.17 12.32 3.18
CA THR A 36 8.85 13.07 1.97
C THR A 36 8.51 12.10 0.84
N CYS A 37 7.21 11.96 0.57
CA CYS A 37 6.72 11.28 -0.62
C CYS A 37 7.15 12.04 -1.89
N PRO A 38 7.55 11.35 -2.98
CA PRO A 38 7.76 11.99 -4.27
C PRO A 38 6.51 12.77 -4.71
N GLN A 39 6.73 13.95 -5.30
CA GLN A 39 5.65 14.85 -5.67
C GLN A 39 4.86 14.36 -6.89
N ALA A 40 5.54 13.88 -7.92
CA ALA A 40 4.92 13.48 -9.19
C ALA A 40 5.72 12.42 -9.92
N ILE A 41 5.08 11.68 -10.83
CA ILE A 41 5.78 10.85 -11.82
C ILE A 41 6.46 11.72 -12.88
N ALA A 42 7.49 11.20 -13.54
CA ALA A 42 8.20 11.92 -14.59
C ALA A 42 7.26 12.34 -15.75
N SER A 43 7.48 13.55 -16.28
CA SER A 43 6.64 14.17 -17.33
C SER A 43 6.55 13.34 -18.60
N GLN A 44 7.60 12.57 -18.93
CA GLN A 44 7.63 11.65 -20.07
C GLN A 44 6.51 10.59 -20.05
N TYR A 45 5.91 10.32 -18.88
CA TYR A 45 4.81 9.36 -18.75
C TYR A 45 3.43 10.00 -18.90
N MET A 46 3.30 11.32 -19.09
CA MET A 46 2.00 11.99 -19.14
C MET A 46 1.16 11.64 -20.38
N GLY A 47 1.79 11.08 -21.42
CA GLY A 47 1.10 10.51 -22.57
C GLY A 47 0.51 9.12 -22.35
N ASP A 48 0.88 8.41 -21.26
CA ASP A 48 0.39 7.07 -21.00
C ASP A 48 -1.09 7.07 -20.56
N PRO A 49 -1.84 5.96 -20.75
CA PRO A 49 -3.17 5.81 -20.18
C PRO A 49 -3.20 6.05 -18.67
N LEU A 50 -4.26 6.67 -18.17
CA LEU A 50 -4.40 7.02 -16.74
C LEU A 50 -4.13 5.84 -15.77
N PRO A 51 -4.61 4.60 -16.03
CA PRO A 51 -4.28 3.46 -15.18
C PRO A 51 -2.78 3.12 -15.14
N VAL A 52 -2.07 3.30 -16.27
CA VAL A 52 -0.62 3.08 -16.37
C VAL A 52 0.12 4.16 -15.58
N ARG A 53 -0.28 5.43 -15.70
CA ARG A 53 0.27 6.53 -14.90
C ARG A 53 0.08 6.31 -13.40
N LYS A 54 -1.10 5.85 -12.98
CA LYS A 54 -1.37 5.47 -11.59
C LYS A 54 -0.45 4.33 -11.13
N ALA A 55 -0.27 3.28 -11.94
CA ALA A 55 0.63 2.18 -11.62
C ALA A 55 2.09 2.67 -11.44
N ARG A 56 2.54 3.62 -12.28
CA ARG A 56 3.85 4.27 -12.12
C ARG A 56 3.96 5.09 -10.84
N ALA A 57 2.91 5.80 -10.44
CA ALA A 57 2.90 6.53 -9.17
C ALA A 57 3.00 5.59 -7.96
N ILE A 58 2.32 4.43 -8.01
CA ILE A 58 2.47 3.37 -7.00
C ILE A 58 3.92 2.87 -6.98
N ALA A 59 4.48 2.52 -8.14
CA ALA A 59 5.84 2.03 -8.24
C ALA A 59 6.87 3.04 -7.72
N LEU A 60 6.71 4.33 -8.08
CA LEU A 60 7.56 5.41 -7.59
C LEU A 60 7.48 5.54 -6.07
N LYS A 61 6.26 5.58 -5.50
CA LYS A 61 6.07 5.63 -4.04
C LYS A 61 6.78 4.46 -3.35
N LEU A 62 6.55 3.23 -3.82
CA LEU A 62 7.12 2.02 -3.24
C LEU A 62 8.65 1.95 -3.38
N SER A 63 9.21 2.47 -4.47
CA SER A 63 10.67 2.43 -4.73
C SER A 63 11.51 3.24 -3.74
N VAL A 64 10.90 4.23 -3.07
CA VAL A 64 11.56 5.10 -2.09
C VAL A 64 10.92 5.00 -0.70
N MET A 65 9.95 4.10 -0.52
CA MET A 65 9.28 3.92 0.76
C MET A 65 10.25 3.27 1.74
N PRO A 66 10.45 3.85 2.94
CA PRO A 66 11.30 3.25 3.96
C PRO A 66 10.77 1.87 4.34
N THR A 67 11.65 0.90 4.50
CA THR A 67 11.31 -0.45 4.95
C THR A 67 12.13 -0.78 6.18
N ASP A 68 11.47 -1.35 7.19
CA ASP A 68 12.12 -1.87 8.38
C ASP A 68 11.19 -2.88 9.06
N LEU A 69 11.72 -3.57 10.07
CA LEU A 69 10.98 -4.52 10.88
C LEU A 69 10.88 -4.05 12.33
N TRP A 70 9.70 -4.20 12.93
CA TRP A 70 9.59 -4.09 14.38
C TRP A 70 10.32 -5.28 15.01
N ALA A 71 11.07 -5.03 16.08
CA ALA A 71 11.68 -6.15 16.81
C ALA A 71 10.60 -7.15 17.23
N GLY A 72 10.85 -8.45 17.13
CA GLY A 72 9.89 -9.49 17.53
C GLY A 72 8.64 -9.65 16.64
N GLN A 73 8.51 -8.93 15.52
CA GLN A 73 7.46 -9.21 14.55
C GLN A 73 7.76 -10.50 13.76
N LEU A 74 6.71 -11.26 13.45
CA LEU A 74 6.82 -12.43 12.57
C LEU A 74 6.37 -12.13 11.14
N PHE A 75 5.41 -11.22 10.97
CA PHE A 75 4.98 -10.76 9.66
C PHE A 75 5.81 -9.55 9.27
N ALA A 76 6.46 -9.64 8.10
CA ALA A 76 7.22 -8.54 7.53
C ALA A 76 6.31 -7.55 6.81
N GLY A 77 6.64 -6.27 6.92
CA GLY A 77 5.88 -5.17 6.34
C GLY A 77 5.10 -4.37 7.39
N SER A 78 5.29 -3.05 7.37
CA SER A 78 4.54 -2.09 8.16
C SER A 78 4.35 -0.82 7.34
N MET A 79 3.36 0.01 7.69
CA MET A 79 3.23 1.38 7.16
C MET A 79 3.79 2.43 8.14
N THR A 80 4.21 1.96 9.31
CA THR A 80 4.78 2.76 10.41
C THR A 80 5.99 2.06 10.98
N LEU A 81 7.13 2.74 11.02
CA LEU A 81 8.38 2.20 11.59
C LEU A 81 8.50 2.50 13.07
N GLU A 82 9.34 1.74 13.77
CA GLU A 82 9.54 1.87 15.21
C GLU A 82 10.60 2.92 15.57
N ALA A 83 11.74 2.87 14.89
CA ALA A 83 12.93 3.67 15.19
C ALA A 83 13.71 3.98 13.90
N PRO A 84 13.57 5.19 13.31
CA PRO A 84 12.72 6.29 13.76
C PRO A 84 11.22 5.98 13.59
N ARG A 85 10.36 6.67 14.35
CA ARG A 85 8.89 6.58 14.22
C ARG A 85 8.45 7.29 12.94
N THR A 86 8.64 6.66 11.80
CA THR A 86 8.26 7.22 10.48
C THR A 86 6.91 6.67 10.06
N HIS A 87 6.05 7.53 9.49
CA HIS A 87 4.72 7.17 9.00
C HIS A 87 4.57 7.66 7.57
N TYR A 88 4.41 6.72 6.63
CA TYR A 88 4.46 6.99 5.18
C TYR A 88 3.18 6.58 4.43
N GLU A 89 2.08 6.42 5.17
CA GLU A 89 0.76 6.21 4.57
C GLU A 89 0.32 7.44 3.76
N HIS A 90 0.70 8.63 4.23
CA HIS A 90 0.31 9.90 3.61
C HIS A 90 1.09 10.17 2.32
N GLY A 91 0.48 11.00 1.47
CA GLY A 91 1.05 11.37 0.19
C GLY A 91 0.90 10.29 -0.87
N PHE A 92 0.74 10.75 -2.11
CA PHE A 92 0.72 9.91 -3.30
C PHE A 92 1.25 10.76 -4.46
N PRO A 93 2.20 10.26 -5.27
CA PRO A 93 2.73 11.04 -6.37
C PRO A 93 1.62 11.44 -7.34
N ASP A 94 1.63 12.70 -7.79
CA ASP A 94 0.75 13.18 -8.84
C ASP A 94 0.97 12.40 -10.14
N TYR A 95 -0.13 12.02 -10.78
CA TYR A 95 -0.16 11.24 -12.02
C TYR A 95 -1.21 11.75 -13.02
N VAL A 96 -1.78 12.94 -12.75
CA VAL A 96 -2.80 13.58 -13.58
C VAL A 96 -2.30 14.93 -14.09
N THR A 97 -2.77 15.30 -15.28
CA THR A 97 -2.58 16.63 -15.85
C THR A 97 -3.43 17.68 -15.13
N PRO A 98 -3.11 18.97 -15.25
CA PRO A 98 -3.96 20.06 -14.74
C PRO A 98 -5.40 20.00 -15.28
N GLU A 99 -5.58 19.67 -16.55
CA GLU A 99 -6.89 19.60 -17.21
C GLU A 99 -7.72 18.43 -16.65
N GLU A 100 -7.12 17.26 -16.47
CA GLU A 100 -7.77 16.11 -15.83
C GLU A 100 -8.16 16.41 -14.38
N ARG A 101 -7.28 17.11 -13.64
CA ARG A 101 -7.55 17.54 -12.27
C ARG A 101 -8.76 18.45 -12.21
N THR A 102 -8.83 19.46 -13.08
CA THR A 102 -9.98 20.38 -13.16
C THR A 102 -11.27 19.65 -13.51
N ARG A 103 -11.25 18.74 -14.51
CA ARG A 103 -12.42 17.93 -14.87
C ARG A 103 -12.89 17.01 -13.75
N ALA A 104 -11.96 16.41 -12.99
CA ALA A 104 -12.29 15.57 -11.84
C ALA A 104 -12.87 16.41 -10.69
N ALA A 105 -12.27 17.56 -10.40
CA ALA A 105 -12.73 18.47 -9.35
C ALA A 105 -14.16 18.97 -9.60
N ALA A 106 -14.54 19.23 -10.85
CA ALA A 106 -15.92 19.56 -11.23
C ALA A 106 -16.94 18.47 -10.88
N ARG A 107 -16.48 17.23 -10.60
CA ARG A 107 -17.30 16.09 -10.16
C ARG A 107 -17.09 15.74 -8.68
N GLY A 108 -16.41 16.60 -7.91
CA GLY A 108 -16.05 16.32 -6.52
C GLY A 108 -14.98 15.24 -6.34
N LEU A 109 -14.22 14.93 -7.40
CA LEU A 109 -13.20 13.89 -7.41
C LEU A 109 -11.79 14.47 -7.41
N SER A 110 -10.85 13.69 -6.88
CA SER A 110 -9.42 13.96 -6.89
C SER A 110 -8.64 12.66 -7.09
N ILE A 111 -7.32 12.74 -7.25
CA ILE A 111 -6.45 11.55 -7.25
C ILE A 111 -6.51 10.74 -5.95
N ARG A 112 -7.03 11.36 -4.87
CA ARG A 112 -7.24 10.72 -3.56
C ARG A 112 -8.64 10.13 -3.43
N SER A 113 -9.55 10.38 -4.38
CA SER A 113 -10.92 9.86 -4.37
C SER A 113 -11.00 8.38 -4.79
N VAL A 114 -10.03 7.58 -4.33
CA VAL A 114 -9.93 6.12 -4.53
C VAL A 114 -10.14 5.36 -3.22
N PHE A 115 -10.46 6.07 -2.12
CA PHE A 115 -10.81 5.45 -0.85
C PHE A 115 -12.22 4.86 -0.94
N GLY A 116 -12.28 3.54 -0.85
CA GLY A 116 -13.50 2.76 -0.70
C GLY A 116 -13.18 1.46 0.02
N HIS A 117 -14.19 0.81 0.58
CA HIS A 117 -14.04 -0.54 1.10
C HIS A 117 -13.75 -1.48 -0.08
N ILE A 118 -12.54 -2.04 -0.10
CA ILE A 118 -12.12 -3.01 -1.11
C ILE A 118 -12.00 -4.36 -0.43
N VAL A 119 -12.43 -5.41 -1.12
CA VAL A 119 -12.18 -6.80 -0.73
C VAL A 119 -11.15 -7.35 -1.72
N PRO A 120 -9.83 -7.31 -1.39
CA PRO A 120 -8.82 -7.85 -2.27
C PRO A 120 -8.99 -9.35 -2.47
N ASP A 121 -8.68 -9.83 -3.68
CA ASP A 121 -8.67 -11.26 -3.98
C ASP A 121 -7.40 -11.93 -3.42
N TYR A 122 -7.37 -12.11 -2.10
CA TYR A 122 -6.28 -12.79 -1.41
C TYR A 122 -6.13 -14.24 -1.86
N GLY A 123 -7.24 -14.90 -2.23
CA GLY A 123 -7.22 -16.28 -2.73
C GLY A 123 -6.37 -16.40 -4.00
N ARG A 124 -6.57 -15.49 -4.97
CA ARG A 124 -5.74 -15.42 -6.17
C ARG A 124 -4.30 -15.09 -5.86
N LEU A 125 -4.03 -14.12 -4.99
CA LEU A 125 -2.66 -13.75 -4.61
C LEU A 125 -1.91 -14.92 -3.96
N LEU A 126 -2.52 -15.61 -2.99
CA LEU A 126 -1.91 -16.71 -2.25
C LEU A 126 -1.72 -17.95 -3.13
N THR A 127 -2.62 -18.19 -4.08
CA THR A 127 -2.56 -19.37 -4.98
C THR A 127 -1.58 -19.16 -6.13
N ARG A 128 -1.53 -17.97 -6.72
CA ARG A 128 -0.77 -17.70 -7.97
C ARG A 128 0.55 -16.97 -7.72
N GLY A 129 0.66 -16.25 -6.61
CA GLY A 129 1.71 -15.25 -6.41
C GLY A 129 1.63 -14.09 -7.42
N LEU A 130 2.42 -13.04 -7.19
CA LEU A 130 2.49 -11.90 -8.11
C LEU A 130 2.99 -12.32 -9.51
N ARG A 131 3.96 -13.23 -9.57
CA ARG A 131 4.52 -13.74 -10.84
C ARG A 131 3.44 -14.43 -11.70
N GLY A 132 2.65 -15.33 -11.11
CA GLY A 132 1.57 -16.00 -11.84
C GLY A 132 0.49 -15.04 -12.31
N ILE A 133 0.18 -14.00 -11.53
CA ILE A 133 -0.74 -12.93 -11.94
C ILE A 133 -0.18 -12.15 -13.13
N MET A 134 1.12 -11.81 -13.12
CA MET A 134 1.77 -11.10 -14.23
C MET A 134 1.79 -11.95 -15.52
N GLU A 135 2.02 -13.25 -15.41
CA GLU A 135 1.97 -14.18 -16.54
C GLU A 135 0.56 -14.29 -17.14
N ASP A 136 -0.49 -14.33 -16.31
CA ASP A 136 -1.88 -14.30 -16.77
C ASP A 136 -2.16 -13.05 -17.61
N VAL A 137 -1.70 -11.88 -17.14
CA VAL A 137 -1.84 -10.61 -17.88
C VAL A 137 -1.05 -10.63 -19.19
N ALA A 138 0.17 -11.18 -19.18
CA ALA A 138 0.98 -11.29 -20.39
C ALA A 138 0.30 -12.15 -21.46
N ARG A 139 -0.37 -13.25 -21.07
CA ARG A 139 -1.15 -14.10 -21.99
C ARG A 139 -2.39 -13.40 -22.55
N GLN A 140 -2.96 -12.45 -21.82
CA GLN A 140 -4.16 -11.71 -22.24
C GLN A 140 -3.85 -10.52 -23.15
N ARG A 141 -2.58 -10.13 -23.31
CA ARG A 141 -2.20 -9.09 -24.27
C ARG A 141 -2.44 -9.60 -25.70
N VAL A 142 -3.52 -9.13 -26.31
CA VAL A 142 -3.66 -9.15 -27.77
C VAL A 142 -2.55 -8.24 -28.34
N PRO A 143 -1.78 -8.67 -29.36
CA PRO A 143 -0.84 -7.79 -30.03
C PRO A 143 -1.61 -6.56 -30.54
N ALA A 144 -1.06 -5.37 -30.35
CA ALA A 144 -1.66 -4.19 -30.98
C ALA A 144 -1.71 -4.41 -32.51
N PRO A 145 -2.81 -4.07 -33.19
CA PRO A 145 -2.78 -4.01 -34.64
C PRO A 145 -1.66 -3.05 -35.05
N GLY A 146 -0.74 -3.56 -35.87
CA GLY A 146 0.41 -2.80 -36.40
C GLY A 146 0.00 -1.72 -37.39
#